data_AF-A0A1G9EPF6-F1
#
_entry.id   AF-A0A1G9EPF6-F1
#
_cell.length_a   1.000
_cell.length_b   1.000
_cell.length_c   1.000
_cell.angle_alpha   90.00
_cell.angle_beta   90.00
_cell.angle_gamma   90.00
#
_symmetry.space_group_name_H-M   'P 1'
#
loop_
_entity.id
_entity.type
_entity.pdbx_description
1 polymer ?
#
loop_
_entity_poly.entity_id
_entity_poly.type
_entity_poly.pdbx_seq_one_letter_code
_entity_poly.pdbx_strand_id
1 'polypeptide(L)' 'MTTLPNCPNCNSEYTYEDSGLLICPMCAHEWTKASELEEQAAALVKDVNGNVLNDGDNVAIVKDLKIKGSSNVIK' A
#
# COMPACT_ATOMS: atom_id res chain seq x y z
N MET A 1 -12.19 -17.07 18.76
CA MET A 1 -11.94 -15.63 18.65
C MET A 1 -11.56 -15.37 17.21
N THR A 2 -12.49 -14.88 16.40
CA THR A 2 -12.26 -14.59 14.98
C THR A 2 -11.37 -13.35 14.91
N THR A 3 -10.08 -13.55 14.62
CA THR A 3 -9.12 -12.46 14.49
C THR A 3 -9.32 -11.80 13.12
N LEU A 4 -10.10 -10.72 13.08
CA LEU A 4 -10.25 -9.89 11.89
C LEU A 4 -8.97 -9.05 11.69
N PRO A 5 -8.56 -8.78 10.43
CA PRO A 5 -7.38 -7.97 10.15
C PRO A 5 -7.56 -6.54 10.65
N ASN A 6 -6.46 -5.92 11.08
CA ASN A 6 -6.44 -4.50 11.39
C ASN A 6 -6.78 -3.67 10.14
N CYS A 7 -7.38 -2.49 10.36
CA CYS A 7 -7.67 -1.59 9.24
C CYS A 7 -6.38 -1.13 8.53
N PRO A 8 -6.29 -1.21 7.19
CA PRO A 8 -5.10 -0.79 6.45
C PRO A 8 -4.87 0.73 6.48
N ASN A 9 -5.94 1.52 6.71
CA ASN A 9 -5.85 2.98 6.69
C ASN A 9 -5.44 3.58 8.04
N CYS A 10 -5.92 3.02 9.16
CA CYS A 10 -5.73 3.59 10.51
C CYS A 10 -5.11 2.60 11.51
N ASN A 11 -4.72 1.40 11.05
CA ASN A 11 -4.11 0.33 11.85
C ASN A 11 -4.91 -0.07 13.12
N SER A 12 -6.22 0.22 13.15
CA SER A 12 -7.07 -0.10 14.28
C SER A 12 -7.49 -1.57 14.29
N GLU A 13 -7.54 -2.17 15.48
CA GLU A 13 -7.92 -3.58 15.69
C GLU A 13 -9.45 -3.79 15.70
N TYR A 14 -10.23 -2.70 15.75
CA TYR A 14 -11.69 -2.73 15.88
C TYR A 14 -12.42 -2.87 14.54
N THR A 15 -11.97 -3.78 13.68
CA THR A 15 -12.66 -4.08 12.41
C THR A 15 -13.82 -5.04 12.66
N TYR A 16 -14.97 -4.82 12.02
CA TYR A 16 -16.08 -5.78 12.02
C TYR A 16 -16.46 -6.14 10.58
N GLU A 17 -17.03 -7.34 10.41
CA GLU A 17 -17.58 -7.76 9.12
C GLU A 17 -19.09 -7.51 9.07
N ASP A 18 -19.57 -6.89 8.00
CA ASP A 18 -21.00 -6.85 7.64
C ASP A 18 -21.17 -7.41 6.23
N SER A 19 -21.94 -8.49 6.11
CA SER A 19 -22.30 -9.09 4.82
C SER A 19 -21.13 -9.41 3.87
N GLY A 20 -19.94 -9.69 4.43
CA GLY A 20 -18.71 -9.98 3.67
C GLY A 20 -17.81 -8.76 3.37
N LEU A 21 -18.19 -7.58 3.87
CA LEU A 21 -17.40 -6.36 3.85
C LEU A 21 -16.77 -6.14 5.23
N LEU A 22 -15.50 -5.75 5.29
CA LEU A 22 -14.80 -5.35 6.50
C LEU A 22 -14.95 -3.84 6.65
N ILE A 23 -15.43 -3.40 7.81
CA ILE A 23 -15.69 -1.99 8.10
C ILE A 23 -14.90 -1.57 9.34
N CYS A 24 -14.23 -0.44 9.24
CA CYS A 24 -13.57 0.19 10.38
C CYS A 24 -14.41 1.35 10.93
N PRO A 25 -14.85 1.31 12.21
CA PRO A 25 -15.63 2.37 12.83
C PRO A 25 -14.81 3.63 13.16
N MET A 26 -13.47 3.55 13.11
CA MET A 26 -12.59 4.68 13.43
C MET A 26 -12.41 5.64 12.25
N CYS A 27 -12.33 5.10 11.04
CA CYS A 27 -12.07 5.89 9.82
C CYS A 27 -13.16 5.74 8.75
N ALA A 28 -14.22 4.96 9.02
CA ALA A 28 -15.26 4.61 8.06
C ALA A 28 -14.71 3.99 6.76
N HIS A 29 -13.55 3.34 6.83
CA HIS A 29 -13.00 2.63 5.69
C HIS A 29 -13.68 1.27 5.56
N GLU A 30 -14.07 0.95 4.33
CA GLU A 30 -14.80 -0.25 3.97
C GLU A 30 -13.98 -0.99 2.91
N TRP A 31 -13.61 -2.24 3.18
CA TRP A 31 -12.81 -3.04 2.25
C TRP A 31 -13.25 -4.49 2.27
N THR A 32 -12.88 -5.25 1.24
CA THR A 32 -13.06 -6.71 1.24
C THR A 32 -11.71 -7.37 1.45
N LYS A 33 -11.72 -8.62 1.96
CA LYS A 33 -10.51 -9.45 2.04
C LYS A 33 -9.85 -9.68 0.67
N ALA A 34 -10.63 -9.61 -0.41
CA ALA A 34 -10.11 -9.67 -1.79
C ALA A 34 -9.36 -8.39 -2.18
N SER A 35 -9.90 -7.22 -1.81
CA SER A 35 -9.27 -5.91 -2.07
C SER A 35 -7.94 -5.77 -1.35
N GLU A 36 -7.80 -6.32 -0.14
CA GLU A 36 -6.54 -6.30 0.61
C GLU A 36 -5.41 -7.07 -0.11
N LEU A 37 -5.76 -8.15 -0.84
CA LEU A 37 -4.82 -8.91 -1.65
C LEU A 37 -4.41 -8.15 -2.93
N GLU A 38 -5.36 -7.41 -3.51
CA GLU A 38 -5.14 -6.65 -4.74
C GLU A 38 -4.39 -5.34 -4.48
N GLU A 39 -4.61 -4.70 -3.33
CA GLU A 39 -3.86 -3.51 -2.91
C GLU A 39 -2.42 -3.86 -2.51
N GLN A 40 -2.20 -5.02 -1.87
CA GLN A 40 -0.86 -5.56 -1.68
C GLN A 40 -0.16 -5.86 -3.01
N ALA A 41 -0.91 -6.30 -4.04
CA ALA A 41 -0.35 -6.52 -5.38
C ALA A 41 -0.10 -5.20 -6.15
N ALA A 42 -0.93 -4.18 -5.94
CA ALA A 42 -0.78 -2.85 -6.54
C ALA A 42 0.33 -2.03 -5.88
N ALA A 43 0.61 -2.27 -4.59
CA ALA A 43 1.72 -1.70 -3.86
C ALA A 43 3.08 -2.38 -4.15
N LEU A 44 3.12 -3.40 -5.02
CA LEU A 44 4.37 -3.99 -5.50
C LEU A 44 5.08 -2.99 -6.41
N VAL A 45 5.82 -2.06 -5.80
CA VAL A 45 6.75 -1.19 -6.52
C VAL A 45 7.82 -2.09 -7.13
N LYS A 46 7.88 -2.16 -8.45
CA LYS A 46 8.87 -2.98 -9.16
C LYS A 46 9.98 -2.09 -9.70
N ASP A 47 11.21 -2.57 -9.57
CA ASP A 47 12.36 -1.99 -10.25
C ASP A 47 12.31 -2.27 -11.77
N VAL A 48 13.15 -1.58 -12.54
CA VAL A 48 13.32 -1.82 -13.99
C VAL A 48 13.65 -3.28 -14.33
N ASN A 49 14.26 -4.01 -13.40
CA ASN A 49 14.59 -5.43 -13.56
C ASN A 49 13.43 -6.38 -13.18
N GLY A 50 12.28 -5.85 -12.77
CA GLY A 50 11.10 -6.64 -12.38
C GLY A 50 11.12 -7.18 -10.94
N ASN A 51 12.11 -6.79 -10.14
CA ASN A 51 12.18 -7.13 -8.72
C ASN A 51 11.19 -6.29 -7.92
N VAL A 52 10.46 -6.92 -7.01
CA VAL A 52 9.59 -6.23 -6.04
C VAL A 52 10.47 -5.55 -5.00
N LEU A 53 10.31 -4.24 -4.84
CA LEU A 53 10.96 -3.43 -3.83
C LEU A 53 10.09 -3.37 -2.58
N ASN A 54 10.74 -3.50 -1.42
CA ASN A 54 10.12 -3.35 -0.11
C ASN A 54 10.64 -2.10 0.59
N ASP A 55 9.91 -1.60 1.58
CA ASP A 55 10.34 -0.46 2.39
C ASP A 55 11.66 -0.78 3.10
N GLY A 56 12.64 0.12 2.98
CA GLY A 56 14.00 -0.07 3.50
C GLY A 56 15.03 -0.61 2.51
N ASP A 57 14.64 -0.90 1.25
CA ASP A 57 15.58 -1.31 0.19
C ASP A 57 16.32 -0.11 -0.44
N ASN A 58 17.56 -0.33 -0.87
CA ASN A 58 18.40 0.72 -1.43
C ASN A 58 18.17 0.82 -2.95
N VAL A 59 17.39 1.82 -3.38
CA VAL A 59 17.07 2.03 -4.80
C VAL A 59 18.09 2.93 -5.49
N ALA A 60 18.50 2.56 -6.69
CA ALA A 60 19.36 3.36 -7.57
C ALA A 60 18.57 3.83 -8.80
N ILE A 61 18.72 5.10 -9.16
CA ILE A 61 18.04 5.67 -10.32
C ILE A 61 18.82 5.28 -11.60
N VAL A 62 18.16 4.63 -12.55
CA VAL A 62 18.77 4.25 -13.84
C VAL A 62 18.42 5.19 -14.99
N LYS A 63 17.46 6.09 -14.79
CA LYS A 63 16.97 7.06 -15.79
C LYS A 63 16.80 8.43 -15.15
N ASP A 64 17.13 9.47 -15.90
CA ASP A 64 17.03 10.86 -15.44
C ASP A 64 15.57 11.22 -15.19
N LEU A 65 15.19 11.40 -13.91
CA LEU A 65 13.87 11.95 -13.56
C LEU A 65 13.94 13.48 -13.52
N LYS A 66 13.18 14.12 -14.41
CA LYS A 66 13.00 15.57 -14.39
C LYS A 66 11.97 15.94 -13.32
N ILE A 67 12.44 16.57 -12.25
CA ILE A 67 11.57 17.09 -11.18
C ILE A 67 10.83 18.33 -11.65
N LYS A 68 9.51 18.35 -11.48
CA LYS A 68 8.67 19.51 -11.79
C LYS A 68 8.82 20.53 -10.66
N GLY A 69 9.48 21.66 -10.93
CA GLY A 69 9.67 22.76 -9.96
C GLY A 69 11.10 22.93 -9.42
N SER A 70 12.06 22.16 -9.90
CA SER A 70 13.47 22.33 -9.54
C SER A 70 14.35 22.08 -10.76
N SER A 71 15.33 22.94 -11.01
CA SER A 71 16.19 22.85 -12.20
C SER A 71 17.31 21.80 -12.09
N ASN A 72 17.24 20.92 -11.09
CA ASN A 72 18.26 19.90 -10.85
C ASN A 72 17.71 18.54 -11.27
N VAL A 73 18.49 17.79 -12.03
CA VAL A 73 18.16 16.40 -12.39
C VAL A 73 18.74 15.48 -11.32
N ILE A 74 17.91 14.59 -10.77
CA ILE A 74 18.39 13.51 -9.89
C ILE A 74 19.02 12.44 -10.79
N LYS A 75 20.24 12.04 -10.43
CA LYS A 75 21.05 11.02 -11.09
C LYS A 75 21.26 9.87 -10.13
#